data_AF-Q8A9P0-F1
#
_entry.id   AF-Q8A9P0-F1
#
_cell.length_a   1.000
_cell.length_b   1.000
_cell.length_c   1.000
_cell.angle_alpha   90.00
_cell.angle_beta   90.00
_cell.angle_gamma   90.00
#
_symmetry.space_group_name_H-M   'P 1'
#
loop_
_entity.id
_entity.type
_entity.pdbx_description
1 polymer ?
#
loop_
_entity_poly.entity_id
_entity_poly.type
_entity_poly.pdbx_seq_one_letter_code
_entity_poly.pdbx_strand_id
1 'polypeptide(L)'
;MLRKIRIGISVVLFALITFYFLDFANILPNSFHRLAHIQFVPAVLSLSIGILIVLIALTLLFGRIYCSTICPMGIWQDVIARISKSVGKKKKRYRYSPAKNMLRWTVLGVTVIASVCGFSVVLGLLDPYSAYGRIVVHIFKPVYMLGNNLLESVFSRFDNYTFYQVDTSVLSLSSLLIAILTFAAILILAWKHGRTWCNTICPVGTVLGFLSRYSLFKVRIDTAKCNGCGLCATKCKAACIHSKEHAIDYSRCVDCFDCLGACKQKALVYAPASKGQQRSSATEKQPVATESSSVAADSSKRRFLLAGLATAGAAPTLLTKAQESIATMEGKKAYKKENPITPPGSVSQKRFQQHCTSCHLCVSKCPSHVLKPAFMEYGLGGVMQPTVSFEKGFCNFDCTVCSDVCPNGAIPPLTVEQKHLTQMGYVVFIEENCIVLTDGTSCGACSEHCPTQAIAMVPYKDGLTLPHVNTEICVGCGGCEYVCPARPFRAVYIEGNPVQKEAKPFKESEEHKVEIDDFGF
;
A
#
# COMPACT_ATOMS: atom_id res chain seq x y z
N MET A 1 -17.71 30.49 1.37
CA MET A 1 -18.18 29.31 2.14
C MET A 1 -17.61 28.00 1.60
N LEU A 2 -17.69 27.74 0.28
CA LEU A 2 -17.17 26.53 -0.41
C LEU A 2 -15.78 26.06 0.05
N ARG A 3 -14.81 26.98 0.14
CA ARG A 3 -13.44 26.67 0.60
C ARG A 3 -13.42 26.05 2.01
N LYS A 4 -14.21 26.59 2.95
CA LYS A 4 -14.25 26.14 4.35
C LYS A 4 -14.90 24.76 4.45
N ILE A 5 -16.05 24.58 3.78
CA ILE A 5 -16.78 23.29 3.73
C ILE A 5 -15.86 22.18 3.21
N ARG A 6 -15.22 22.41 2.05
CA ARG A 6 -14.27 21.46 1.46
C ARG A 6 -13.14 21.11 2.43
N ILE A 7 -12.54 22.11 3.10
CA ILE A 7 -11.46 21.86 4.08
C ILE A 7 -11.98 21.03 5.26
N GLY A 8 -13.17 21.32 5.77
CA GLY A 8 -13.79 20.53 6.85
C GLY A 8 -13.92 19.05 6.46
N ILE A 9 -14.52 18.78 5.30
CA ILE A 9 -14.66 17.40 4.78
C ILE A 9 -13.29 16.74 4.59
N SER A 10 -12.32 17.47 4.04
CA SER A 10 -10.96 16.94 3.80
C SER A 10 -10.28 16.55 5.12
N VAL A 11 -10.40 17.38 6.16
CA VAL A 11 -9.79 17.11 7.47
C VAL A 11 -10.40 15.86 8.09
N VAL A 12 -11.73 15.73 8.04
CA VAL A 12 -12.44 14.55 8.57
C VAL A 12 -12.01 13.29 7.83
N LEU A 13 -12.10 13.27 6.50
CA LEU A 13 -11.72 12.08 5.70
C LEU A 13 -10.24 11.73 5.88
N PHE A 14 -9.35 12.72 5.87
CA PHE A 14 -7.92 12.50 6.08
C PHE A 14 -7.62 11.94 7.46
N ALA A 15 -8.23 12.51 8.51
CA ALA A 15 -8.04 12.02 9.88
C ALA A 15 -8.53 10.58 10.02
N LEU A 16 -9.72 10.26 9.51
CA LEU A 16 -10.27 8.90 9.56
C LEU A 16 -9.40 7.89 8.80
N ILE A 17 -8.99 8.20 7.56
CA ILE A 17 -8.13 7.30 6.77
C ILE A 17 -6.78 7.11 7.46
N THR A 18 -6.14 8.20 7.91
CA THR A 18 -4.83 8.14 8.56
C THR A 18 -4.91 7.34 9.85
N PHE A 19 -5.90 7.63 10.70
CA PHE A 19 -6.08 6.94 11.96
C PHE A 19 -6.38 5.45 11.74
N TYR A 20 -7.17 5.10 10.72
CA TYR A 20 -7.41 3.70 10.38
C TYR A 20 -6.12 2.93 10.02
N PHE A 21 -5.16 3.57 9.35
CA PHE A 21 -3.84 2.94 9.11
C PHE A 21 -2.96 2.86 10.36
N LEU A 22 -3.08 3.81 11.29
CA LEU A 22 -2.27 3.89 12.52
C LEU A 22 -2.80 3.00 13.64
N ASP A 23 -4.10 2.74 13.65
CA ASP A 23 -4.83 2.06 14.72
C ASP A 23 -4.35 0.62 14.92
N PHE A 24 -3.43 0.45 15.88
CA PHE A 24 -2.90 -0.83 16.33
C PHE A 24 -3.73 -1.47 17.45
N ALA A 25 -4.52 -0.66 18.17
CA ALA A 25 -5.35 -1.11 19.29
C ALA A 25 -6.77 -1.52 18.86
N ASN A 26 -7.05 -1.48 17.55
CA ASN A 26 -8.36 -1.78 16.95
C ASN A 26 -9.50 -0.95 17.56
N ILE A 27 -9.22 0.32 17.84
CA ILE A 27 -10.21 1.28 18.37
C ILE A 27 -11.28 1.58 17.32
N LEU A 28 -10.89 1.63 16.04
CA LEU A 28 -11.85 1.81 14.95
C LEU A 28 -12.45 0.47 14.51
N PRO A 29 -13.78 0.38 14.37
CA PRO A 29 -14.42 -0.81 13.81
C PRO A 29 -13.88 -1.15 12.41
N ASN A 30 -13.75 -2.44 12.12
CA ASN A 30 -13.29 -2.93 10.81
C ASN A 30 -14.14 -2.39 9.65
N SER A 31 -15.41 -2.01 9.86
CA SER A 31 -16.30 -1.43 8.85
C SER A 31 -15.78 -0.14 8.18
N PHE A 32 -14.78 0.52 8.77
CA PHE A 32 -14.12 1.70 8.21
C PHE A 32 -13.24 1.38 6.99
N HIS A 33 -13.00 0.10 6.67
CA HIS A 33 -12.36 -0.32 5.41
C HIS A 33 -13.06 0.26 4.17
N ARG A 34 -14.36 0.57 4.24
CA ARG A 34 -15.12 1.25 3.15
C ARG A 34 -14.47 2.55 2.67
N LEU A 35 -13.77 3.29 3.54
CA LEU A 35 -13.03 4.50 3.15
C LEU A 35 -11.88 4.22 2.18
N ALA A 36 -11.30 3.02 2.26
CA ALA A 36 -10.25 2.56 1.35
C ALA A 36 -10.83 2.16 -0.02
N HIS A 37 -12.03 1.58 -0.07
CA HIS A 37 -12.69 1.19 -1.32
C HIS A 37 -13.15 2.40 -2.17
N ILE A 38 -13.41 3.55 -1.55
CA ILE A 38 -13.78 4.79 -2.26
C ILE A 38 -12.61 5.36 -3.09
N GLN A 39 -11.38 4.88 -2.89
CA GLN A 39 -10.21 5.39 -3.60
C GLN A 39 -10.18 4.87 -5.04
N PHE A 40 -9.74 5.73 -5.96
CA PHE A 40 -9.86 5.49 -7.41
C PHE A 40 -9.17 4.19 -7.88
N VAL A 41 -7.89 3.96 -7.55
CA VAL A 41 -7.17 2.75 -8.01
C VAL A 41 -7.76 1.48 -7.40
N PRO A 42 -8.03 1.42 -6.08
CA PRO A 42 -8.75 0.28 -5.51
C PRO A 42 -10.11 0.01 -6.16
N ALA A 43 -10.91 1.04 -6.45
CA ALA A 43 -12.19 0.90 -7.14
C ALA A 43 -12.04 0.34 -8.56
N VAL A 44 -10.97 0.72 -9.29
CA VAL A 44 -10.66 0.15 -10.61
C VAL A 44 -10.27 -1.32 -10.52
N LEU A 45 -9.35 -1.67 -9.60
CA LEU A 45 -8.84 -3.04 -9.47
C LEU A 45 -9.88 -4.02 -8.91
N SER A 46 -10.76 -3.56 -8.02
CA SER A 46 -11.87 -4.35 -7.48
C SER A 46 -13.10 -4.40 -8.40
N LEU A 47 -13.06 -3.74 -9.57
CA LEU A 47 -14.18 -3.63 -10.51
C LEU A 47 -15.48 -3.10 -9.85
N SER A 48 -15.33 -2.17 -8.90
CA SER A 48 -16.45 -1.56 -8.18
C SER A 48 -17.16 -0.51 -9.04
N ILE A 49 -17.98 -0.96 -10.00
CA ILE A 49 -18.63 -0.11 -11.02
C ILE A 49 -19.41 1.05 -10.38
N GLY A 50 -20.18 0.79 -9.32
CA GLY A 50 -20.95 1.82 -8.62
C GLY A 50 -20.09 2.97 -8.07
N ILE A 51 -18.97 2.64 -7.42
CA ILE A 51 -18.02 3.64 -6.89
C ILE A 51 -17.37 4.42 -8.04
N LEU A 52 -16.97 3.74 -9.11
CA LEU A 52 -16.35 4.39 -10.28
C LEU A 52 -17.31 5.37 -10.95
N ILE A 53 -18.58 4.99 -11.15
CA ILE A 53 -19.61 5.88 -11.70
C ILE A 53 -19.76 7.12 -10.83
N VAL A 54 -19.85 6.95 -9.51
CA VAL A 54 -19.95 8.08 -8.58
C VAL A 54 -18.73 9.00 -8.65
N LEU A 55 -17.51 8.44 -8.68
CA LEU A 55 -16.27 9.24 -8.79
C LEU A 55 -16.14 9.98 -10.13
N ILE A 56 -16.54 9.34 -11.23
CA ILE A 56 -16.56 9.95 -12.56
C ILE A 56 -17.62 11.05 -12.61
N ALA A 57 -18.85 10.78 -12.13
CA ALA A 57 -19.93 11.75 -12.07
C ALA A 57 -19.53 12.96 -11.19
N LEU A 58 -18.95 12.72 -10.02
CA LEU A 58 -18.40 13.76 -9.15
C LEU A 58 -17.36 14.61 -9.90
N THR A 59 -16.51 13.98 -10.71
CA THR A 59 -15.47 14.66 -11.49
C THR A 59 -16.03 15.49 -12.65
N LEU A 60 -17.06 14.98 -13.33
CA LEU A 60 -17.77 15.67 -14.41
C LEU A 60 -18.69 16.79 -13.88
N LEU A 61 -19.21 16.68 -12.67
CA LEU A 61 -20.03 17.72 -12.07
C LEU A 61 -19.17 18.85 -11.50
N PHE A 62 -18.18 18.51 -10.64
CA PHE A 62 -17.49 19.49 -9.81
C PHE A 62 -16.01 19.70 -10.16
N GLY A 63 -15.52 19.07 -11.23
CA GLY A 63 -14.10 19.09 -11.58
C GLY A 63 -13.28 18.11 -10.73
N ARG A 64 -11.99 18.36 -10.51
CA ARG A 64 -11.12 17.39 -9.81
C ARG A 64 -11.22 17.49 -8.27
N ILE A 65 -12.44 17.57 -7.74
CA ILE A 65 -12.68 17.73 -6.31
C ILE A 65 -12.21 16.50 -5.50
N TYR A 66 -12.20 15.31 -6.11
CA TYR A 66 -11.63 14.09 -5.53
C TYR A 66 -10.18 14.31 -5.06
N CYS A 67 -9.33 14.88 -5.92
CA CYS A 67 -7.92 15.12 -5.60
C CYS A 67 -7.74 16.13 -4.46
N SER A 68 -8.70 17.04 -4.25
CA SER A 68 -8.60 18.06 -3.20
C SER A 68 -9.30 17.70 -1.90
N THR A 69 -10.24 16.75 -1.91
CA THR A 69 -11.14 16.48 -0.79
C THR A 69 -11.12 15.04 -0.29
N ILE A 70 -10.96 14.05 -1.17
CA ILE A 70 -11.11 12.61 -0.84
C ILE A 70 -9.75 11.92 -0.79
N CYS A 71 -8.87 12.22 -1.76
CA CYS A 71 -7.59 11.55 -1.89
C CYS A 71 -6.63 11.97 -0.75
N PRO A 72 -6.17 11.05 0.11
CA PRO A 72 -5.36 11.40 1.29
C PRO A 72 -4.01 12.01 0.89
N MET A 73 -3.41 11.51 -0.19
CA MET A 73 -2.17 12.03 -0.76
C MET A 73 -2.30 13.47 -1.32
N GLY A 74 -3.48 13.83 -1.84
CA GLY A 74 -3.76 15.20 -2.27
C GLY A 74 -3.92 16.15 -1.08
N ILE A 75 -4.52 15.68 0.01
CA ILE A 75 -4.68 16.42 1.26
C ILE A 75 -3.31 16.57 1.96
N TRP A 76 -2.48 15.53 1.94
CA TRP A 76 -1.12 15.55 2.47
C TRP A 76 -0.26 16.64 1.79
N GLN A 77 -0.31 16.75 0.47
CA GLN A 77 0.36 17.85 -0.25
C GLN A 77 -0.18 19.23 0.15
N ASP A 78 -1.49 19.35 0.43
CA ASP A 78 -2.08 20.58 0.92
C ASP A 78 -1.60 20.94 2.34
N VAL A 79 -1.41 19.95 3.21
CA VAL A 79 -0.83 20.12 4.56
C VAL A 79 0.61 20.61 4.44
N ILE A 80 1.45 19.94 3.64
CA ILE A 80 2.84 20.35 3.38
C ILE A 80 2.89 21.78 2.84
N ALA A 81 2.06 22.10 1.84
CA ALA A 81 2.01 23.44 1.26
C ALA A 81 1.59 24.52 2.28
N ARG A 82 0.71 24.19 3.23
CA ARG A 82 0.31 25.10 4.33
C ARG A 82 1.42 25.30 5.34
N ILE A 83 2.04 24.22 5.85
CA ILE A 83 3.18 24.28 6.78
C ILE A 83 4.28 25.13 6.15
N SER A 84 4.61 24.82 4.91
CA SER A 84 5.64 25.52 4.18
C SER A 84 5.32 27.01 3.96
N LYS A 85 4.05 27.40 3.89
CA LYS A 85 3.64 28.82 3.82
C LYS A 85 3.84 29.52 5.17
N SER A 86 3.67 28.80 6.28
CA SER A 86 3.90 29.34 7.63
C SER A 86 5.38 29.55 7.93
N VAL A 87 6.24 28.64 7.45
CA VAL A 87 7.70 28.68 7.69
C VAL A 87 8.43 29.56 6.66
N GLY A 88 7.95 29.64 5.43
CA GLY A 88 8.64 30.32 4.34
C GLY A 88 8.46 31.84 4.32
N LYS A 89 9.58 32.59 4.22
CA LYS A 89 9.60 34.06 4.09
C LYS A 89 9.01 34.61 2.76
N LYS A 90 8.70 33.77 1.76
CA LYS A 90 8.23 34.21 0.43
C LYS A 90 6.71 34.43 0.37
N LYS A 91 6.27 35.69 0.26
CA LYS A 91 4.85 36.10 0.16
C LYS A 91 4.16 35.70 -1.16
N LYS A 92 4.91 35.60 -2.28
CA LYS A 92 4.43 35.18 -3.62
C LYS A 92 5.13 33.87 -4.02
N ARG A 93 4.40 32.75 -4.00
CA ARG A 93 5.03 31.42 -4.08
C ARG A 93 4.88 30.73 -5.42
N TYR A 94 3.68 30.78 -5.99
CA TYR A 94 3.39 30.07 -7.24
C TYR A 94 3.39 31.06 -8.40
N ARG A 95 3.86 30.59 -9.54
CA ARG A 95 3.75 31.25 -10.83
C ARG A 95 3.11 30.27 -11.80
N TYR A 96 2.39 30.79 -12.77
CA TYR A 96 1.92 29.98 -13.88
C TYR A 96 3.08 29.16 -14.48
N SER A 97 2.82 27.88 -14.72
CA SER A 97 3.71 26.99 -15.47
C SER A 97 2.88 26.24 -16.51
N PRO A 98 3.40 25.95 -17.71
CA PRO A 98 2.67 25.16 -18.69
C PRO A 98 2.51 23.70 -18.26
N ALA A 99 1.42 23.08 -18.71
CA ALA A 99 1.18 21.66 -18.47
C ALA A 99 2.18 20.79 -19.23
N LYS A 100 2.91 19.93 -18.50
CA LYS A 100 3.80 18.94 -19.10
C LYS A 100 3.01 17.72 -19.59
N ASN A 101 2.23 17.90 -20.66
CA ASN A 101 1.31 16.88 -21.16
C ASN A 101 2.02 15.60 -21.59
N MET A 102 3.17 15.70 -22.26
CA MET A 102 3.95 14.52 -22.67
C MET A 102 4.26 13.63 -21.47
N LEU A 103 4.85 14.20 -20.40
CA LEU A 103 5.19 13.45 -19.20
C LEU A 103 3.97 12.78 -18.53
N ARG A 104 2.83 13.47 -18.46
CA ARG A 104 1.59 12.92 -17.85
C ARG A 104 1.09 11.68 -18.57
N TRP A 105 1.04 11.75 -19.89
CA TRP A 105 0.55 10.66 -20.73
C TRP A 105 1.57 9.54 -20.83
N THR A 106 2.87 9.85 -20.86
CA THR A 106 3.93 8.83 -20.76
C THR A 106 3.85 8.07 -19.44
N VAL A 107 3.72 8.76 -18.30
CA VAL A 107 3.64 8.08 -16.99
C VAL A 107 2.36 7.24 -16.90
N LEU A 108 1.21 7.74 -17.36
CA LEU A 108 -0.03 6.97 -17.41
C LEU A 108 0.12 5.72 -18.31
N GLY A 109 0.65 5.90 -19.52
CA GLY A 109 0.87 4.80 -20.48
C GLY A 109 1.80 3.74 -19.93
N VAL A 110 2.95 4.12 -19.38
CA VAL A 110 3.91 3.20 -18.74
C VAL A 110 3.26 2.46 -17.56
N THR A 111 2.46 3.16 -16.73
CA THR A 111 1.78 2.52 -15.60
C THR A 111 0.76 1.48 -16.05
N VAL A 112 -0.04 1.79 -17.06
CA VAL A 112 -1.06 0.87 -17.60
C VAL A 112 -0.39 -0.33 -18.27
N ILE A 113 0.60 -0.11 -19.13
CA ILE A 113 1.33 -1.18 -19.81
C ILE A 113 2.04 -2.08 -18.80
N ALA A 114 2.75 -1.51 -17.82
CA ALA A 114 3.41 -2.29 -16.77
C ALA A 114 2.41 -3.15 -15.98
N SER A 115 1.25 -2.60 -15.64
CA SER A 115 0.21 -3.33 -14.89
C SER A 115 -0.37 -4.49 -15.70
N VAL A 116 -0.68 -4.27 -16.99
CA VAL A 116 -1.20 -5.31 -17.89
C VAL A 116 -0.16 -6.41 -18.13
N CYS A 117 1.13 -6.07 -18.21
CA CYS A 117 2.23 -7.02 -18.31
C CYS A 117 2.54 -7.76 -16.99
N GLY A 118 1.78 -7.54 -15.91
CA GLY A 118 1.98 -8.20 -14.62
C GLY A 118 3.02 -7.56 -13.70
N PHE A 119 3.53 -6.37 -14.04
CA PHE A 119 4.47 -5.61 -13.22
C PHE A 119 3.75 -4.51 -12.42
N SER A 120 2.94 -4.93 -11.45
CA SER A 120 2.07 -4.05 -10.65
C SER A 120 2.83 -3.11 -9.68
N VAL A 121 4.13 -3.34 -9.45
CA VAL A 121 4.98 -2.47 -8.59
C VAL A 121 4.94 -1.02 -9.06
N VAL A 122 4.92 -0.77 -10.37
CA VAL A 122 4.87 0.61 -10.92
C VAL A 122 3.56 1.29 -10.54
N LEU A 123 2.43 0.59 -10.69
CA LEU A 123 1.14 1.09 -10.26
C LEU A 123 1.10 1.29 -8.75
N GLY A 124 1.62 0.34 -7.97
CA GLY A 124 1.73 0.46 -6.53
C GLY A 124 2.53 1.68 -6.09
N LEU A 125 3.64 2.00 -6.78
CA LEU A 125 4.50 3.14 -6.49
C LEU A 125 3.85 4.48 -6.82
N LEU A 126 3.13 4.55 -7.95
CA LEU A 126 2.56 5.79 -8.47
C LEU A 126 1.11 6.04 -8.03
N ASP A 127 0.40 5.01 -7.56
CA ASP A 127 -0.92 5.15 -6.98
C ASP A 127 -0.85 6.04 -5.73
N PRO A 128 -1.55 7.20 -5.73
CA PRO A 128 -1.52 8.11 -4.60
C PRO A 128 -2.02 7.47 -3.30
N TYR A 129 -3.00 6.55 -3.36
CA TYR A 129 -3.52 5.91 -2.15
C TYR A 129 -2.50 4.93 -1.56
N SER A 130 -1.98 4.02 -2.39
CA SER A 130 -0.99 3.03 -1.94
C SER A 130 0.32 3.67 -1.48
N ALA A 131 0.82 4.68 -2.20
CA ALA A 131 2.00 5.44 -1.78
C ALA A 131 1.80 6.12 -0.42
N TYR A 132 0.62 6.71 -0.19
CA TYR A 132 0.29 7.28 1.11
C TYR A 132 0.19 6.22 2.21
N GLY A 133 -0.49 5.10 1.96
CA GLY A 133 -0.61 3.98 2.91
C GLY A 133 0.76 3.48 3.39
N ARG A 134 1.72 3.32 2.47
CA ARG A 134 3.10 2.94 2.83
C ARG A 134 3.83 3.97 3.68
N ILE A 135 3.65 5.26 3.40
CA ILE A 135 4.19 6.33 4.23
C ILE A 135 3.63 6.23 5.65
N VAL A 136 2.31 6.04 5.79
CA VAL A 136 1.69 5.93 7.11
C VAL A 136 2.18 4.67 7.85
N VAL A 137 2.19 3.51 7.20
CA VAL A 137 2.53 2.24 7.83
C VAL A 137 4.01 2.14 8.20
N HIS A 138 4.93 2.65 7.38
CA HIS A 138 6.37 2.50 7.62
C HIS A 138 7.00 3.70 8.33
N ILE A 139 6.41 4.89 8.25
CA ILE A 139 6.98 6.09 8.88
C ILE A 139 6.14 6.51 10.08
N PHE A 140 4.85 6.76 9.89
CA PHE A 140 4.03 7.34 10.95
C PHE A 140 3.62 6.34 12.02
N LYS A 141 3.34 5.08 11.65
CA LYS A 141 2.92 4.05 12.59
C LYS A 141 4.01 3.68 13.59
N PRO A 142 5.28 3.43 13.20
CA PRO A 142 6.35 3.19 14.17
C PRO A 142 6.56 4.39 15.10
N VAL A 143 6.50 5.62 14.57
CA VAL A 143 6.59 6.85 15.39
C VAL A 143 5.43 6.93 16.39
N TYR A 144 4.22 6.59 15.95
CA TYR A 144 3.03 6.56 16.80
C TYR A 144 3.14 5.50 17.92
N MET A 145 3.62 4.30 17.59
CA MET A 145 3.82 3.22 18.55
C MET A 145 4.95 3.53 19.54
N LEU A 146 6.05 4.15 19.09
CA LEU A 146 7.10 4.68 19.98
C LEU A 146 6.54 5.74 20.94
N GLY A 147 5.66 6.61 20.44
CA GLY A 147 4.93 7.57 21.28
C GLY A 147 4.06 6.89 22.34
N ASN A 148 3.33 5.83 21.97
CA ASN A 148 2.56 5.02 22.92
C ASN A 148 3.44 4.36 23.99
N ASN A 149 4.57 3.76 23.60
CA ASN A 149 5.48 3.14 24.56
C ASN A 149 6.14 4.17 25.48
N LEU A 150 6.41 5.38 24.99
CA LEU A 150 6.85 6.49 25.84
C LEU A 150 5.77 6.89 26.85
N LEU A 151 4.50 6.97 26.42
CA LEU A 151 3.38 7.25 27.32
C LEU A 151 3.20 6.14 28.35
N GLU A 152 3.28 4.87 27.95
CA GLU A 152 3.29 3.73 28.87
C GLU A 152 4.38 3.88 29.93
N SER A 153 5.63 4.16 29.54
CA SER A 153 6.75 4.33 30.46
C SER A 153 6.59 5.51 31.43
N VAL A 154 5.83 6.54 31.05
CA VAL A 154 5.53 7.68 31.92
C VAL A 154 4.37 7.37 32.85
N PHE A 155 3.27 6.82 32.33
CA PHE A 155 2.04 6.58 33.08
C PHE A 155 2.15 5.41 34.05
N SER A 156 2.94 4.37 33.73
CA SER A 156 3.22 3.27 34.65
C SER A 156 3.98 3.72 35.90
N ARG A 157 4.72 4.84 35.84
CA ARG A 157 5.33 5.47 37.03
C ARG A 157 4.33 6.17 37.95
N PHE A 158 3.14 6.47 37.43
CA PHE A 158 2.03 7.05 38.19
C PHE A 158 0.94 6.00 38.47
N ASP A 159 1.30 4.71 38.47
CA ASP A 159 0.40 3.57 38.69
C ASP A 159 -0.82 3.54 37.74
N ASN A 160 -0.66 4.06 36.52
CA ASN A 160 -1.70 4.08 35.50
C ASN A 160 -1.33 3.19 34.30
N TYR A 161 -2.06 2.09 34.13
CA TYR A 161 -1.82 1.07 33.10
C TYR A 161 -2.73 1.20 31.87
N THR A 162 -3.21 2.41 31.57
CA THR A 162 -4.04 2.66 30.38
C THR A 162 -3.31 2.33 29.07
N PHE A 163 -1.98 2.45 29.04
CA PHE A 163 -1.15 2.14 27.88
C PHE A 163 -0.38 0.83 28.10
N TYR A 164 -0.20 0.05 27.03
CA TYR A 164 0.59 -1.18 27.03
C TYR A 164 1.73 -1.08 26.02
N GLN A 165 2.84 -1.77 26.27
CA GLN A 165 3.97 -1.78 25.35
C GLN A 165 3.64 -2.56 24.08
N VAL A 166 4.03 -2.00 22.94
CA VAL A 166 3.84 -2.61 21.62
C VAL A 166 5.19 -2.76 20.94
N ASP A 167 5.43 -3.91 20.32
CA ASP A 167 6.66 -4.15 19.56
C ASP A 167 6.78 -3.19 18.37
N THR A 168 7.86 -2.42 18.31
CA THR A 168 8.10 -1.39 17.27
C THR A 168 9.01 -1.86 16.15
N SER A 169 9.15 -3.17 15.94
CA SER A 169 10.12 -3.69 14.98
C SER A 169 9.80 -3.25 13.54
N VAL A 170 10.86 -2.90 12.80
CA VAL A 170 10.74 -2.53 11.38
C VAL A 170 10.35 -3.78 10.59
N LEU A 171 9.16 -3.76 9.98
CA LEU A 171 8.62 -4.90 9.25
C LEU A 171 9.47 -5.32 8.03
N SER A 172 10.07 -4.35 7.34
CA SER A 172 10.98 -4.60 6.21
C SER A 172 11.80 -3.34 5.89
N LEU A 173 13.14 -3.47 5.90
CA LEU A 173 14.06 -2.36 5.60
C LEU A 173 13.86 -1.79 4.20
N SER A 174 13.63 -2.66 3.20
CA SER A 174 13.44 -2.23 1.81
C SER A 174 12.17 -1.39 1.65
N SER A 175 11.08 -1.81 2.30
CA SER A 175 9.82 -1.05 2.26
C SER A 175 9.90 0.28 3.00
N LEU A 176 10.61 0.32 4.13
CA LEU A 176 10.91 1.56 4.84
C LEU A 176 11.71 2.54 3.98
N LEU A 177 12.76 2.05 3.31
CA LEU A 177 13.61 2.88 2.43
C LEU A 177 12.79 3.50 1.30
N ILE A 178 11.96 2.70 0.62
CA ILE A 178 11.07 3.17 -0.45
C ILE A 178 10.05 4.18 0.10
N ALA A 179 9.48 3.94 1.29
CA ALA A 179 8.56 4.88 1.93
C ALA A 179 9.22 6.22 2.25
N ILE A 180 10.45 6.21 2.78
CA ILE A 180 11.24 7.42 3.08
C ILE A 180 11.55 8.19 1.80
N LEU A 181 12.01 7.50 0.74
CA LEU A 181 12.31 8.14 -0.54
C LEU A 181 11.06 8.77 -1.17
N THR A 182 9.94 8.04 -1.14
CA THR A 182 8.65 8.53 -1.65
C THR A 182 8.19 9.74 -0.84
N PHE A 183 8.26 9.66 0.50
CA PHE A 183 7.92 10.75 1.41
C PHE A 183 8.77 12.00 1.15
N ALA A 184 10.10 11.86 1.05
CA ALA A 184 11.01 12.96 0.79
C ALA A 184 10.75 13.61 -0.57
N ALA A 185 10.56 12.80 -1.62
CA ALA A 185 10.24 13.31 -2.96
C ALA A 185 8.93 14.14 -2.95
N ILE A 186 7.88 13.62 -2.32
CA ILE A 186 6.60 14.31 -2.20
C ILE A 186 6.74 15.59 -1.37
N LEU A 187 7.45 15.52 -0.25
CA LEU A 187 7.70 16.67 0.62
C LEU A 187 8.39 17.79 -0.17
N ILE A 188 9.47 17.49 -0.89
CA ILE A 188 10.23 18.47 -1.68
C ILE A 188 9.36 19.05 -2.81
N LEU A 189 8.67 18.20 -3.57
CA LEU A 189 7.81 18.63 -4.68
C LEU A 189 6.67 19.52 -4.19
N ALA A 190 5.99 19.13 -3.11
CA ALA A 190 4.88 19.87 -2.55
C ALA A 190 5.32 21.19 -1.91
N TRP A 191 6.46 21.16 -1.22
CA TRP A 191 7.08 22.34 -0.63
C TRP A 191 7.44 23.36 -1.71
N LYS A 192 8.11 22.97 -2.80
CA LYS A 192 8.54 23.93 -3.83
C LYS A 192 7.40 24.35 -4.76
N HIS A 193 6.58 23.40 -5.21
CA HIS A 193 5.69 23.58 -6.35
C HIS A 193 4.21 23.25 -6.08
N GLY A 194 3.84 22.93 -4.83
CA GLY A 194 2.43 22.78 -4.41
C GLY A 194 1.87 21.39 -4.76
N ARG A 195 1.14 21.27 -5.87
CA ARG A 195 0.46 20.01 -6.26
C ARG A 195 1.08 19.30 -7.47
N THR A 196 2.40 19.35 -7.60
CA THR A 196 3.11 18.81 -8.76
C THR A 196 2.98 17.30 -8.90
N TRP A 197 2.92 16.54 -7.80
CA TRP A 197 2.70 15.10 -7.88
C TRP A 197 1.37 14.79 -8.54
N CYS A 198 0.26 15.32 -8.01
CA CYS A 198 -1.09 15.12 -8.55
C CYS A 198 -1.26 15.65 -9.98
N ASN A 199 -0.52 16.70 -10.34
CA ASN A 199 -0.66 17.34 -11.64
C ASN A 199 0.27 16.76 -12.70
N THR A 200 1.38 16.10 -12.37
CA THR A 200 2.40 15.75 -13.36
C THR A 200 2.81 14.28 -13.34
N ILE A 201 2.81 13.65 -12.17
CA ILE A 201 3.35 12.28 -11.99
C ILE A 201 2.22 11.28 -11.75
N CYS A 202 1.20 11.66 -11.00
CA CYS A 202 0.13 10.76 -10.59
C CYS A 202 -0.76 10.31 -11.78
N PRO A 203 -0.85 9.00 -12.08
CA PRO A 203 -1.67 8.49 -13.19
C PRO A 203 -3.17 8.79 -12.97
N VAL A 204 -3.67 8.64 -11.73
CA VAL A 204 -5.05 9.02 -11.35
C VAL A 204 -5.31 10.48 -11.63
N GLY A 205 -4.34 11.35 -11.33
CA GLY A 205 -4.43 12.77 -11.61
C GLY A 205 -4.49 13.06 -13.11
N THR A 206 -3.81 12.28 -13.97
CA THR A 206 -3.92 12.43 -15.43
C THR A 206 -5.31 12.06 -15.92
N VAL A 207 -5.86 10.92 -15.48
CA VAL A 207 -7.19 10.43 -15.88
C VAL A 207 -8.29 11.40 -15.46
N LEU A 208 -8.38 11.73 -14.16
CA LEU A 208 -9.39 12.68 -13.65
C LEU A 208 -9.22 14.08 -14.25
N GLY A 209 -8.02 14.38 -14.73
CA GLY A 209 -7.69 15.59 -15.46
C GLY A 209 -8.16 15.75 -16.85
N PHE A 210 -8.18 14.65 -17.55
CA PHE A 210 -8.79 14.58 -18.85
C PHE A 210 -10.30 14.80 -18.69
N LEU A 211 -10.93 14.11 -17.73
CA LEU A 211 -12.36 14.23 -17.42
C LEU A 211 -12.75 15.63 -16.95
N SER A 212 -11.95 16.27 -16.09
CA SER A 212 -12.30 17.58 -15.51
C SER A 212 -12.40 18.72 -16.53
N ARG A 213 -11.87 18.55 -17.75
CA ARG A 213 -12.02 19.52 -18.85
C ARG A 213 -13.49 19.71 -19.24
N TYR A 214 -14.27 18.64 -19.14
CA TYR A 214 -15.69 18.59 -19.50
C TYR A 214 -16.60 18.90 -18.30
N SER A 215 -16.03 19.38 -17.19
CA SER A 215 -16.81 19.63 -15.99
C SER A 215 -17.86 20.73 -16.17
N LEU A 216 -19.04 20.50 -15.58
CA LEU A 216 -20.16 21.44 -15.55
C LEU A 216 -19.82 22.65 -14.68
N PHE A 217 -19.48 22.45 -13.42
CA PHE A 217 -19.12 23.55 -12.51
C PHE A 217 -17.62 23.77 -12.49
N LYS A 218 -17.19 24.99 -12.81
CA LYS A 218 -15.78 25.37 -12.83
C LYS A 218 -15.55 26.81 -12.41
N VAL A 219 -14.33 27.09 -11.96
CA VAL A 219 -13.91 28.44 -11.60
C VAL A 219 -13.70 29.26 -12.87
N ARG A 220 -14.41 30.38 -13.02
CA ARG A 220 -14.32 31.30 -14.15
C ARG A 220 -13.81 32.66 -13.69
N ILE A 221 -13.17 33.39 -14.60
CA ILE A 221 -12.74 34.77 -14.39
C ILE A 221 -13.70 35.69 -15.14
N ASP A 222 -14.41 36.54 -14.41
CA ASP A 222 -15.21 37.64 -14.95
C ASP A 222 -14.24 38.73 -15.44
N THR A 223 -14.07 38.84 -16.76
CA THR A 223 -13.15 39.80 -17.38
C THR A 223 -13.57 41.24 -17.14
N ALA A 224 -14.86 41.52 -16.90
CA ALA A 224 -15.34 42.87 -16.61
C ALA A 224 -14.88 43.36 -15.23
N LYS A 225 -14.73 42.45 -14.26
CA LYS A 225 -14.29 42.76 -12.88
C LYS A 225 -12.80 42.53 -12.64
N CYS A 226 -12.13 41.79 -13.51
CA CYS A 226 -10.74 41.39 -13.32
C CYS A 226 -9.77 42.49 -13.77
N ASN A 227 -8.95 42.98 -12.85
CA ASN A 227 -7.91 43.97 -13.13
C ASN A 227 -6.50 43.37 -13.38
N GLY A 228 -6.40 42.07 -13.66
CA GLY A 228 -5.13 41.41 -14.01
C GLY A 228 -4.07 41.35 -12.89
N CYS A 229 -4.40 41.65 -11.62
CA CYS A 229 -3.42 41.81 -10.53
C CYS A 229 -2.52 40.60 -10.19
N GLY A 230 -2.81 39.40 -10.71
CA GLY A 230 -1.97 38.21 -10.50
C GLY A 230 -2.10 37.50 -9.14
N LEU A 231 -2.86 38.06 -8.19
CA LEU A 231 -2.97 37.50 -6.83
C LEU A 231 -3.48 36.05 -6.82
N CYS A 232 -4.48 35.74 -7.66
CA CYS A 232 -5.02 34.39 -7.79
C CYS A 232 -3.97 33.37 -8.26
N ALA A 233 -3.11 33.73 -9.21
CA ALA A 233 -2.02 32.87 -9.69
C ALA A 233 -1.00 32.59 -8.59
N THR A 234 -0.67 33.59 -7.74
CA THR A 234 0.28 33.39 -6.63
C THR A 234 -0.21 32.46 -5.53
N LYS A 235 -1.54 32.27 -5.41
CA LYS A 235 -2.18 31.35 -4.46
C LYS A 235 -2.60 30.02 -5.09
N CYS A 236 -2.46 29.87 -6.40
CA CYS A 236 -2.84 28.65 -7.10
C CYS A 236 -1.78 27.56 -6.89
N LYS A 237 -2.07 26.59 -6.01
CA LYS A 237 -1.20 25.44 -5.74
C LYS A 237 -0.96 24.54 -6.96
N ALA A 238 -1.85 24.60 -7.95
CA ALA A 238 -1.76 23.86 -9.19
C ALA A 238 -1.00 24.60 -10.30
N ALA A 239 -0.62 25.87 -10.08
CA ALA A 239 0.06 26.73 -11.04
C ALA A 239 -0.65 26.83 -12.42
N CYS A 240 -1.99 26.80 -12.43
CA CYS A 240 -2.81 26.66 -13.63
C CYS A 240 -3.58 27.93 -14.06
N ILE A 241 -3.39 29.06 -13.37
CA ILE A 241 -4.07 30.33 -13.67
C ILE A 241 -3.13 31.26 -14.42
N HIS A 242 -3.51 31.65 -15.64
CA HIS A 242 -2.87 32.70 -16.41
C HIS A 242 -3.57 34.03 -16.16
N SER A 243 -2.95 34.91 -15.37
CA SER A 243 -3.57 36.19 -15.05
C SER A 243 -3.56 37.19 -16.20
N LYS A 244 -2.61 37.08 -17.14
CA LYS A 244 -2.53 37.97 -18.32
C LYS A 244 -3.56 37.63 -19.39
N GLU A 245 -3.79 36.35 -19.62
CA GLU A 245 -4.72 35.84 -20.64
C GLU A 245 -6.13 35.60 -20.08
N HIS A 246 -6.37 35.90 -18.80
CA HIS A 246 -7.63 35.61 -18.09
C HIS A 246 -8.09 34.15 -18.24
N ALA A 247 -7.13 33.22 -18.37
CA ALA A 247 -7.38 31.82 -18.65
C ALA A 247 -7.03 30.90 -17.47
N ILE A 248 -7.76 29.81 -17.33
CA ILE A 248 -7.52 28.77 -16.33
C ILE A 248 -7.42 27.42 -17.05
N ASP A 249 -6.32 26.71 -16.81
CA ASP A 249 -6.16 25.35 -17.30
C ASP A 249 -6.94 24.37 -16.41
N TYR A 250 -8.17 24.04 -16.85
CA TYR A 250 -9.07 23.09 -16.18
C TYR A 250 -8.54 21.66 -16.14
N SER A 251 -7.57 21.33 -17.00
CA SER A 251 -6.87 20.05 -16.93
C SER A 251 -5.87 19.97 -15.79
N ARG A 252 -5.75 21.00 -14.94
CA ARG A 252 -4.88 21.02 -13.76
C ARG A 252 -5.54 21.60 -12.52
N CYS A 253 -6.61 22.35 -12.69
CA CYS A 253 -7.39 22.84 -11.57
C CYS A 253 -7.84 21.65 -10.70
N VAL A 254 -7.55 21.73 -9.41
CA VAL A 254 -8.00 20.74 -8.41
C VAL A 254 -9.21 21.22 -7.61
N ASP A 255 -9.83 22.31 -8.06
CA ASP A 255 -11.01 22.92 -7.46
C ASP A 255 -10.87 23.16 -5.95
N CYS A 256 -9.69 23.66 -5.57
CA CYS A 256 -9.33 23.93 -4.17
C CYS A 256 -9.97 25.22 -3.60
N PHE A 257 -10.57 26.04 -4.45
CA PHE A 257 -11.21 27.32 -4.10
C PHE A 257 -10.32 28.34 -3.37
N ASP A 258 -8.99 28.16 -3.36
CA ASP A 258 -8.06 29.11 -2.73
C ASP A 258 -8.03 30.46 -3.49
N CYS A 259 -8.25 30.44 -4.81
CA CYS A 259 -8.29 31.65 -5.64
C CYS A 259 -9.52 32.53 -5.35
N LEU A 260 -10.68 31.93 -5.03
CA LEU A 260 -11.93 32.65 -4.75
C LEU A 260 -11.77 33.59 -3.55
N GLY A 261 -11.14 33.10 -2.48
CA GLY A 261 -10.89 33.90 -1.27
C GLY A 261 -9.72 34.89 -1.38
N ALA A 262 -8.88 34.77 -2.41
CA ALA A 262 -7.73 35.65 -2.61
C ALA A 262 -8.04 36.86 -3.50
N CYS A 263 -9.12 36.80 -4.29
CA CYS A 263 -9.49 37.85 -5.22
C CYS A 263 -10.21 39.01 -4.50
N LYS A 264 -9.57 40.17 -4.40
CA LYS A 264 -10.19 41.38 -3.82
C LYS A 264 -11.35 41.91 -4.65
N GLN A 265 -11.27 41.80 -5.98
CA GLN A 265 -12.29 42.27 -6.92
C GLN A 265 -13.49 41.32 -7.06
N LYS A 266 -13.49 40.17 -6.36
CA LYS A 266 -14.53 39.12 -6.49
C LYS A 266 -14.81 38.70 -7.94
N ALA A 267 -13.82 38.81 -8.82
CA ALA A 267 -13.92 38.49 -10.24
C ALA A 267 -13.88 36.97 -10.52
N LEU A 268 -13.47 36.14 -9.55
CA LEU A 268 -13.49 34.69 -9.70
C LEU A 268 -14.79 34.11 -9.14
N VAL A 269 -15.53 33.38 -9.97
CA VAL A 269 -16.83 32.78 -9.64
C VAL A 269 -16.81 31.29 -9.94
N TYR A 270 -17.44 30.48 -9.10
CA TYR A 270 -17.69 29.06 -9.36
C TYR A 270 -19.12 28.90 -9.88
N ALA A 271 -19.28 28.58 -11.16
CA ALA A 271 -20.57 28.60 -11.86
C ALA A 271 -20.63 27.49 -12.92
N PRO A 272 -21.84 27.06 -13.35
CA PRO A 272 -21.98 26.11 -14.44
C PRO A 272 -21.43 26.67 -15.76
N ALA A 273 -21.03 25.76 -16.64
CA ALA A 273 -20.57 26.07 -17.98
C ALA A 273 -21.75 26.65 -18.79
N SER A 274 -21.77 27.96 -19.00
CA SER A 274 -22.73 28.57 -19.93
C SER A 274 -22.26 28.35 -21.38
N LYS A 275 -23.20 28.05 -22.28
CA LYS A 275 -23.00 27.88 -23.74
C LYS A 275 -22.42 29.12 -24.46
N GLY A 276 -22.17 30.24 -23.77
CA GLY A 276 -21.84 31.53 -24.38
C GLY A 276 -20.37 31.96 -24.36
N GLN A 277 -19.41 31.08 -24.05
CA GLN A 277 -17.98 31.48 -24.03
C GLN A 277 -17.07 30.30 -24.39
N GLN A 278 -17.42 29.57 -25.45
CA GLN A 278 -16.50 28.71 -26.19
C GLN A 278 -16.08 29.45 -27.47
N ARG A 279 -15.17 30.42 -27.34
CA ARG A 279 -14.36 30.94 -28.45
C ARG A 279 -13.14 31.65 -27.86
N SER A 280 -12.15 30.86 -27.49
CA SER A 280 -10.73 31.25 -27.32
C SER A 280 -9.88 29.99 -27.11
N SER A 281 -10.05 29.00 -27.99
CA SER A 281 -9.11 27.87 -28.12
C SER A 281 -9.33 27.20 -29.47
N ALA A 282 -9.28 28.01 -30.53
CA ALA A 282 -9.16 27.56 -31.91
C ALA A 282 -8.62 28.74 -32.72
N THR A 283 -7.30 28.80 -32.86
CA THR A 283 -6.71 29.45 -34.03
C THR A 283 -5.85 28.38 -34.69
N GLU A 284 -6.40 27.89 -35.78
CA GLU A 284 -5.81 26.98 -36.73
C GLU A 284 -4.79 27.76 -37.59
N LYS A 285 -3.72 27.05 -37.94
CA LYS A 285 -2.59 27.28 -38.87
C LYS A 285 -2.87 28.32 -39.99
N GLN A 286 -1.90 29.08 -40.54
CA GLN A 286 -0.67 28.68 -41.28
C GLN A 286 -0.03 29.98 -41.90
N PRO A 287 0.91 29.92 -42.88
CA PRO A 287 2.38 29.66 -42.89
C PRO A 287 3.24 30.93 -43.09
N VAL A 288 4.55 30.94 -42.77
CA VAL A 288 5.59 31.65 -43.55
C VAL A 288 6.98 31.01 -43.36
N ALA A 289 7.59 30.74 -44.52
CA ALA A 289 8.98 30.56 -44.93
C ALA A 289 10.12 30.30 -43.91
N THR A 290 10.74 29.15 -44.15
CA THR A 290 12.17 28.84 -44.19
C THR A 290 13.15 30.02 -44.17
N GLU A 291 14.09 30.00 -43.24
CA GLU A 291 15.51 30.19 -43.57
C GLU A 291 16.36 29.14 -42.84
N SER A 292 17.23 28.55 -43.64
CA SER A 292 18.16 27.48 -43.37
C SER A 292 19.41 27.95 -42.63
N SER A 293 19.91 27.17 -41.67
CA SER A 293 21.36 27.05 -41.46
C SER A 293 21.73 25.73 -40.77
N SER A 294 22.38 24.89 -41.58
CA SER A 294 23.43 23.91 -41.26
C SER A 294 23.32 23.07 -39.98
N VAL A 295 22.98 21.80 -40.22
CA VAL A 295 23.36 20.66 -39.39
C VAL A 295 24.89 20.55 -39.33
N ALA A 296 25.44 20.62 -38.13
CA ALA A 296 26.69 19.96 -37.77
C ALA A 296 26.37 19.00 -36.62
N ALA A 297 26.47 17.71 -36.91
CA ALA A 297 26.36 16.65 -35.93
C ALA A 297 27.58 16.72 -35.01
N ASP A 298 27.35 16.83 -33.70
CA ASP A 298 28.37 16.47 -32.71
C ASP A 298 27.83 15.36 -31.82
N SER A 299 28.31 14.17 -32.17
CA SER A 299 28.25 12.93 -31.44
C SER A 299 29.14 13.01 -30.20
N SER A 300 28.62 13.49 -29.07
CA SER A 300 29.28 13.32 -27.77
C SER A 300 28.34 13.64 -26.61
N LYS A 301 27.49 12.67 -26.23
CA LYS A 301 26.89 12.52 -24.87
C LYS A 301 26.10 11.22 -24.68
N ARG A 302 26.56 10.13 -25.30
CA ARG A 302 26.13 8.76 -24.97
C ARG A 302 27.27 8.02 -24.28
N ARG A 303 27.61 8.46 -23.07
CA ARG A 303 28.44 7.66 -22.14
C ARG A 303 28.28 8.17 -20.70
N PHE A 304 27.06 8.12 -20.17
CA PHE A 304 26.82 8.33 -18.74
C PHE A 304 25.55 7.61 -18.22
N LEU A 305 25.18 6.47 -18.84
CA LEU A 305 24.03 5.65 -18.42
C LEU A 305 24.33 4.14 -18.38
N LEU A 306 25.59 3.73 -18.23
CA LEU A 306 25.99 2.32 -18.10
C LEU A 306 27.12 2.12 -17.08
N ALA A 307 26.99 2.70 -15.88
CA ALA A 307 27.90 2.43 -14.77
C ALA A 307 27.14 2.51 -13.42
N GLY A 308 26.07 1.72 -13.32
CA GLY A 308 25.26 1.59 -12.10
C GLY A 308 24.64 0.21 -11.92
N LEU A 309 25.24 -0.82 -12.53
CA LEU A 309 24.84 -2.22 -12.42
C LEU A 309 26.08 -3.09 -12.22
N ALA A 310 26.71 -2.98 -11.05
CA ALA A 310 27.73 -3.93 -10.62
C ALA A 310 27.99 -3.90 -9.10
N THR A 311 26.97 -3.75 -8.25
CA THR A 311 27.10 -4.05 -6.80
C THR A 311 25.74 -4.44 -6.19
N ALA A 312 25.10 -5.48 -6.72
CA ALA A 312 23.97 -6.12 -6.06
C ALA A 312 23.84 -7.62 -6.41
N GLY A 313 24.97 -8.29 -6.69
CA GLY A 313 24.99 -9.68 -7.15
C GLY A 313 25.66 -10.69 -6.20
N ALA A 314 26.14 -10.27 -5.03
CA ALA A 314 26.91 -11.15 -4.14
C ALA A 314 26.31 -11.30 -2.72
N ALA A 315 25.12 -10.76 -2.46
CA ALA A 315 24.46 -10.92 -1.15
C ALA A 315 23.69 -12.25 -0.99
N PRO A 316 22.97 -12.79 -2.00
CA PRO A 316 22.19 -14.00 -1.78
C PRO A 316 23.06 -15.26 -1.65
N THR A 317 24.20 -15.32 -2.34
CA THR A 317 25.03 -16.52 -2.44
C THR A 317 25.98 -16.70 -1.26
N LEU A 318 26.40 -15.62 -0.61
CA LEU A 318 27.24 -15.69 0.61
C LEU A 318 26.42 -16.09 1.84
N LEU A 319 25.16 -15.67 1.93
CA LEU A 319 24.27 -16.07 3.03
C LEU A 319 23.82 -17.53 2.91
N THR A 320 23.50 -18.02 1.71
CA THR A 320 23.14 -19.44 1.53
C THR A 320 24.32 -20.36 1.78
N LYS A 321 25.53 -20.00 1.31
CA LYS A 321 26.74 -20.79 1.61
C LYS A 321 27.10 -20.77 3.11
N ALA A 322 26.92 -19.64 3.80
CA ALA A 322 27.14 -19.56 5.23
C ALA A 322 26.12 -20.40 6.02
N GLN A 323 24.85 -20.39 5.59
CA GLN A 323 23.78 -21.21 6.17
C GLN A 323 24.03 -22.71 5.98
N GLU A 324 24.44 -23.14 4.78
CA GLU A 324 24.82 -24.53 4.51
C GLU A 324 26.03 -24.94 5.34
N SER A 325 27.01 -24.05 5.52
CA SER A 325 28.20 -24.31 6.35
C SER A 325 27.85 -24.47 7.83
N ILE A 326 26.95 -23.65 8.37
CA ILE A 326 26.48 -23.74 9.76
C ILE A 326 25.62 -24.99 9.97
N ALA A 327 24.71 -25.29 9.02
CA ALA A 327 23.86 -26.48 9.08
C ALA A 327 24.70 -27.77 9.16
N THR A 328 25.77 -27.83 8.35
CA THR A 328 26.68 -28.98 8.30
C THR A 328 27.53 -29.11 9.57
N MET A 329 27.85 -28.01 10.26
CA MET A 329 28.57 -28.04 11.55
C MET A 329 27.71 -28.52 12.72
N GLU A 330 26.39 -28.33 12.67
CA GLU A 330 25.45 -28.75 13.72
C GLU A 330 24.63 -30.00 13.36
N GLY A 331 24.95 -30.66 12.25
CA GLY A 331 24.27 -31.88 11.81
C GLY A 331 22.81 -31.69 11.34
N LYS A 332 22.38 -30.45 11.06
CA LYS A 332 21.03 -30.11 10.60
C LYS A 332 20.98 -29.82 9.10
N LYS A 333 19.83 -30.08 8.47
CA LYS A 333 19.59 -29.89 7.04
C LYS A 333 19.01 -28.50 6.77
N ALA A 334 19.77 -27.68 6.05
CA ALA A 334 19.27 -26.42 5.52
C ALA A 334 18.18 -26.66 4.47
N TYR A 335 17.15 -25.83 4.45
CA TYR A 335 16.10 -25.85 3.44
C TYR A 335 15.78 -24.45 2.95
N LYS A 336 15.28 -24.37 1.72
CA LYS A 336 14.82 -23.13 1.10
C LYS A 336 13.39 -23.33 0.63
N LYS A 337 12.50 -22.42 1.01
CA LYS A 337 11.13 -22.40 0.51
C LYS A 337 11.14 -22.15 -0.99
N GLU A 338 10.46 -23.00 -1.75
CA GLU A 338 10.38 -22.85 -3.20
C GLU A 338 9.41 -21.73 -3.58
N ASN A 339 8.26 -21.72 -2.91
CA ASN A 339 7.16 -20.83 -3.19
C ASN A 339 6.84 -19.96 -1.96
N PRO A 340 6.79 -18.63 -2.12
CA PRO A 340 6.36 -17.74 -1.06
C PRO A 340 4.87 -17.89 -0.78
N ILE A 341 4.51 -17.77 0.49
CA ILE A 341 3.13 -17.94 0.95
C ILE A 341 2.36 -16.63 0.79
N THR A 342 1.25 -16.67 0.07
CA THR A 342 0.33 -15.54 -0.09
C THR A 342 -0.72 -15.51 1.03
N PRO A 343 -1.32 -14.35 1.34
CA PRO A 343 -2.39 -14.26 2.34
C PRO A 343 -3.58 -15.20 2.02
N PRO A 344 -4.33 -15.66 3.03
CA PRO A 344 -5.46 -16.57 2.82
C PRO A 344 -6.52 -15.92 1.94
N GLY A 345 -7.07 -16.68 1.00
CA GLY A 345 -8.10 -16.23 0.07
C GLY A 345 -7.54 -15.55 -1.19
N SER A 346 -6.23 -15.37 -1.32
CA SER A 346 -5.64 -14.69 -2.49
C SER A 346 -5.76 -15.45 -3.84
N VAL A 347 -6.32 -16.67 -3.80
CA VAL A 347 -6.58 -17.59 -4.93
C VAL A 347 -5.31 -18.12 -5.59
N SER A 348 -4.45 -17.24 -6.12
CA SER A 348 -3.16 -17.63 -6.67
C SER A 348 -2.14 -16.51 -6.55
N GLN A 349 -0.86 -16.88 -6.48
CA GLN A 349 0.25 -15.95 -6.43
C GLN A 349 0.22 -14.99 -7.62
N LYS A 350 -0.03 -15.49 -8.84
CA LYS A 350 -0.10 -14.66 -10.05
C LYS A 350 -1.23 -13.63 -9.97
N ARG A 351 -2.43 -14.05 -9.54
CA ARG A 351 -3.58 -13.16 -9.40
C ARG A 351 -3.31 -12.09 -8.32
N PHE A 352 -2.79 -12.52 -7.18
CA PHE A 352 -2.43 -11.63 -6.08
C PHE A 352 -1.42 -10.56 -6.54
N GLN A 353 -0.36 -10.99 -7.24
CA GLN A 353 0.66 -10.10 -7.78
C GLN A 353 0.10 -9.06 -8.76
N GLN A 354 -0.90 -9.43 -9.57
CA GLN A 354 -1.53 -8.51 -10.54
C GLN A 354 -2.44 -7.47 -9.88
N HIS A 355 -3.11 -7.79 -8.77
CA HIS A 355 -4.12 -6.92 -8.14
C HIS A 355 -3.59 -6.15 -6.91
N CYS A 356 -2.55 -6.65 -6.25
CA CYS A 356 -2.01 -6.02 -5.04
C CYS A 356 -1.11 -4.83 -5.39
N THR A 357 -1.48 -3.63 -4.94
CA THR A 357 -0.68 -2.39 -5.13
C THR A 357 0.23 -2.08 -3.95
N SER A 358 0.37 -3.02 -3.00
CA SER A 358 1.21 -2.84 -1.82
C SER A 358 0.84 -1.59 -1.00
N CYS A 359 -0.46 -1.40 -0.73
CA CYS A 359 -0.95 -0.30 0.13
C CYS A 359 -0.65 -0.53 1.63
N HIS A 360 -0.31 -1.77 2.00
CA HIS A 360 0.05 -2.22 3.36
C HIS A 360 -1.04 -2.06 4.42
N LEU A 361 -2.30 -1.90 4.02
CA LEU A 361 -3.41 -1.87 4.97
C LEU A 361 -3.60 -3.21 5.70
N CYS A 362 -3.57 -4.33 4.97
CA CYS A 362 -3.64 -5.67 5.56
C CYS A 362 -2.43 -5.98 6.45
N VAL A 363 -1.25 -5.50 6.07
CA VAL A 363 -0.01 -5.61 6.86
C VAL A 363 -0.16 -4.85 8.18
N SER A 364 -0.74 -3.65 8.13
CA SER A 364 -0.99 -2.85 9.34
C SER A 364 -2.04 -3.47 10.27
N LYS A 365 -3.09 -4.07 9.69
CA LYS A 365 -4.25 -4.60 10.42
C LYS A 365 -4.16 -6.09 10.78
N CYS A 366 -3.08 -6.77 10.42
CA CYS A 366 -2.89 -8.18 10.76
C CYS A 366 -2.68 -8.35 12.28
N PRO A 367 -3.61 -8.98 13.02
CA PRO A 367 -3.50 -9.12 14.47
C PRO A 367 -2.33 -10.01 14.89
N SER A 368 -2.04 -11.05 14.09
CA SER A 368 -0.96 -12.01 14.35
C SER A 368 0.40 -11.54 13.83
N HIS A 369 0.49 -10.36 13.21
CA HIS A 369 1.72 -9.78 12.66
C HIS A 369 2.52 -10.69 11.71
N VAL A 370 1.84 -11.63 11.02
CA VAL A 370 2.47 -12.58 10.08
C VAL A 370 2.64 -12.04 8.67
N LEU A 371 1.96 -10.93 8.33
CA LEU A 371 2.11 -10.30 7.02
C LEU A 371 3.28 -9.33 7.04
N LYS A 372 4.31 -9.61 6.23
CA LYS A 372 5.44 -8.70 6.01
C LYS A 372 5.54 -8.29 4.53
N PRO A 373 6.05 -7.10 4.20
CA PRO A 373 6.32 -6.74 2.81
C PRO A 373 7.45 -7.62 2.25
N ALA A 374 7.17 -8.32 1.14
CA ALA A 374 8.16 -9.08 0.41
C ALA A 374 9.26 -8.15 -0.12
N PHE A 375 10.50 -8.62 -0.07
CA PHE A 375 11.63 -8.00 -0.74
C PHE A 375 11.86 -8.62 -2.12
N MET A 376 12.18 -9.92 -2.17
CA MET A 376 12.50 -10.64 -3.41
C MET A 376 11.78 -12.00 -3.53
N GLU A 377 10.97 -12.35 -2.53
CA GLU A 377 10.19 -13.58 -2.47
C GLU A 377 9.30 -13.77 -3.70
N TYR A 378 8.68 -12.68 -4.17
CA TYR A 378 7.84 -12.65 -5.37
C TYR A 378 8.58 -12.21 -6.65
N GLY A 379 9.91 -12.10 -6.60
CA GLY A 379 10.72 -11.46 -7.64
C GLY A 379 10.52 -9.95 -7.73
N LEU A 380 11.13 -9.31 -8.74
CA LEU A 380 11.10 -7.85 -8.93
C LEU A 380 9.67 -7.29 -9.16
N GLY A 381 8.75 -8.11 -9.66
CA GLY A 381 7.37 -7.72 -9.93
C GLY A 381 6.44 -7.73 -8.71
N GLY A 382 6.88 -8.30 -7.58
CA GLY A 382 6.10 -8.35 -6.34
C GLY A 382 6.79 -7.71 -5.14
N VAL A 383 7.80 -6.87 -5.38
CA VAL A 383 8.47 -6.11 -4.31
C VAL A 383 7.43 -5.31 -3.53
N MET A 384 7.57 -5.31 -2.21
CA MET A 384 6.65 -4.71 -1.24
C MET A 384 5.29 -5.40 -1.12
N GLN A 385 4.94 -6.39 -1.93
CA GLN A 385 3.65 -7.06 -1.76
C GLN A 385 3.65 -7.90 -0.47
N PRO A 386 2.53 -7.97 0.27
CA PRO A 386 2.47 -8.75 1.50
C PRO A 386 2.71 -10.24 1.25
N THR A 387 3.65 -10.83 2.00
CA THR A 387 3.89 -12.28 2.08
C THR A 387 3.70 -12.73 3.53
N VAL A 388 3.31 -14.00 3.73
CA VAL A 388 3.15 -14.58 5.06
C VAL A 388 4.52 -15.07 5.56
N SER A 389 4.89 -14.69 6.78
CA SER A 389 6.11 -15.11 7.48
C SER A 389 5.79 -15.56 8.89
N PHE A 390 6.38 -16.69 9.28
CA PHE A 390 6.20 -17.31 10.59
C PHE A 390 7.38 -17.06 11.54
N GLU A 391 8.08 -15.95 11.35
CA GLU A 391 9.20 -15.55 12.23
C GLU A 391 8.69 -15.03 13.58
N LYS A 392 7.58 -14.28 13.57
CA LYS A 392 7.04 -13.59 14.77
C LYS A 392 5.66 -14.06 15.23
N GLY A 393 4.99 -14.90 14.45
CA GLY A 393 3.68 -15.44 14.79
C GLY A 393 3.21 -16.46 13.76
N PHE A 394 1.93 -16.81 13.81
CA PHE A 394 1.26 -17.70 12.86
C PHE A 394 -0.09 -17.13 12.42
N CYS A 395 -0.62 -17.59 11.29
CA CYS A 395 -1.92 -17.14 10.81
C CYS A 395 -3.02 -17.77 11.69
N ASN A 396 -3.64 -16.96 12.56
CA ASN A 396 -4.74 -17.41 13.42
C ASN A 396 -5.85 -18.06 12.56
N PHE A 397 -6.36 -19.23 12.92
CA PHE A 397 -7.34 -20.00 12.16
C PHE A 397 -8.64 -19.21 11.89
N ASP A 398 -9.17 -18.49 12.88
CA ASP A 398 -10.50 -17.84 12.81
C ASP A 398 -10.51 -16.39 12.29
N CYS A 399 -9.36 -15.88 11.82
CA CYS A 399 -9.20 -14.45 11.49
C CYS A 399 -9.36 -14.07 9.99
N THR A 400 -10.39 -13.32 9.60
CA THR A 400 -10.60 -12.89 8.19
C THR A 400 -10.16 -11.44 7.90
N VAL A 401 -9.47 -10.78 8.83
CA VAL A 401 -9.21 -9.33 8.76
C VAL A 401 -8.50 -8.90 7.46
N CYS A 402 -7.55 -9.68 6.95
CA CYS A 402 -6.81 -9.31 5.74
C CYS A 402 -7.67 -9.32 4.47
N SER A 403 -8.66 -10.21 4.36
CA SER A 403 -9.65 -10.21 3.28
C SER A 403 -10.64 -9.05 3.43
N ASP A 404 -11.06 -8.76 4.67
CA ASP A 404 -12.06 -7.72 4.95
C ASP A 404 -11.54 -6.32 4.63
N VAL A 405 -10.25 -6.06 4.86
CA VAL A 405 -9.66 -4.73 4.68
C VAL A 405 -9.06 -4.49 3.29
N CYS A 406 -9.00 -5.50 2.40
CA CYS A 406 -8.31 -5.38 1.11
C CYS A 406 -9.12 -4.55 0.10
N PRO A 407 -8.71 -3.31 -0.23
CA PRO A 407 -9.57 -2.43 -1.03
C PRO A 407 -9.49 -2.74 -2.53
N ASN A 408 -8.43 -3.41 -2.98
CA ASN A 408 -8.20 -3.72 -4.40
C ASN A 408 -8.87 -5.04 -4.84
N GLY A 409 -9.41 -5.84 -3.93
CA GLY A 409 -9.84 -7.21 -4.25
C GLY A 409 -8.67 -8.15 -4.60
N ALA A 410 -7.45 -7.83 -4.15
CA ALA A 410 -6.31 -8.75 -4.26
C ALA A 410 -6.48 -9.97 -3.34
N ILE A 411 -7.13 -9.75 -2.19
CA ILE A 411 -7.65 -10.77 -1.28
C ILE A 411 -9.17 -10.54 -1.25
N PRO A 412 -9.98 -11.36 -1.94
CA PRO A 412 -11.44 -11.29 -1.88
C PRO A 412 -11.96 -11.52 -0.45
N PRO A 413 -13.17 -11.03 -0.11
CA PRO A 413 -13.83 -11.36 1.15
C PRO A 413 -13.91 -12.88 1.36
N LEU A 414 -13.60 -13.32 2.56
CA LEU A 414 -13.53 -14.72 2.94
C LEU A 414 -14.29 -14.90 4.24
N THR A 415 -15.20 -15.87 4.30
CA THR A 415 -15.87 -16.25 5.56
C THR A 415 -14.93 -17.10 6.42
N VAL A 416 -15.21 -17.21 7.72
CA VAL A 416 -14.41 -18.05 8.64
C VAL A 416 -14.43 -19.51 8.20
N GLU A 417 -15.60 -20.02 7.81
CA GLU A 417 -15.78 -21.40 7.29
C GLU A 417 -14.93 -21.66 6.04
N GLN A 418 -15.00 -20.76 5.05
CA GLN A 418 -14.16 -20.87 3.85
C GLN A 418 -12.67 -20.79 4.20
N LYS A 419 -12.32 -19.97 5.19
CA LYS A 419 -10.95 -19.82 5.63
C LYS A 419 -10.41 -21.11 6.25
N HIS A 420 -11.22 -21.81 7.04
CA HIS A 420 -10.85 -23.10 7.65
C HIS A 420 -10.51 -24.17 6.62
N LEU A 421 -10.99 -24.02 5.37
CA LEU A 421 -10.69 -24.91 4.26
C LEU A 421 -9.67 -24.34 3.27
N THR A 422 -9.27 -23.06 3.41
CA THR A 422 -8.35 -22.43 2.47
C THR A 422 -6.91 -22.85 2.74
N GLN A 423 -6.36 -23.71 1.89
CA GLN A 423 -4.97 -24.17 1.95
C GLN A 423 -4.01 -23.22 1.22
N MET A 424 -3.40 -22.31 1.98
CA MET A 424 -2.37 -21.38 1.48
C MET A 424 -1.04 -22.07 1.16
N GLY A 425 -0.78 -23.18 1.85
CA GLY A 425 0.43 -23.96 1.79
C GLY A 425 0.26 -25.24 2.59
N TYR A 426 1.28 -26.08 2.59
CA TYR A 426 1.28 -27.35 3.30
C TYR A 426 2.53 -27.47 4.16
N VAL A 427 2.42 -28.26 5.24
CA VAL A 427 3.57 -28.51 6.10
C VAL A 427 4.48 -29.55 5.47
N VAL A 428 5.79 -29.29 5.57
CA VAL A 428 6.87 -30.21 5.23
C VAL A 428 7.63 -30.51 6.51
N PHE A 429 7.80 -31.79 6.82
CA PHE A 429 8.59 -32.28 7.95
C PHE A 429 9.96 -32.75 7.46
N ILE A 430 11.01 -32.29 8.15
CA ILE A 430 12.40 -32.68 7.95
C ILE A 430 12.81 -33.43 9.21
N GLU A 431 12.86 -34.75 9.10
CA GLU A 431 13.13 -35.65 10.23
C GLU A 431 14.50 -35.37 10.85
N GLU A 432 15.51 -35.09 10.03
CA GLU A 432 16.89 -34.84 10.45
C GLU A 432 17.07 -33.58 11.32
N ASN A 433 16.07 -32.68 11.31
CA ASN A 433 16.09 -31.44 12.09
C ASN A 433 15.31 -31.56 13.41
N CYS A 434 14.60 -32.68 13.63
CA CYS A 434 13.70 -32.86 14.76
C CYS A 434 14.47 -33.12 16.06
N ILE A 435 14.20 -32.34 17.11
CA ILE A 435 14.88 -32.50 18.41
C ILE A 435 14.57 -33.82 19.11
N VAL A 436 13.46 -34.48 18.74
CA VAL A 436 13.17 -35.84 19.19
C VAL A 436 14.23 -36.81 18.68
N LEU A 437 14.66 -36.63 17.44
CA LEU A 437 15.69 -37.47 16.81
C LEU A 437 17.11 -37.02 17.19
N THR A 438 17.38 -35.71 17.15
CA THR A 438 18.73 -35.19 17.38
C THR A 438 19.13 -35.20 18.86
N ASP A 439 18.19 -34.90 19.75
CA ASP A 439 18.47 -34.67 21.18
C ASP A 439 17.83 -35.75 22.08
N GLY A 440 17.02 -36.66 21.51
CA GLY A 440 16.36 -37.75 22.26
C GLY A 440 15.29 -37.27 23.25
N THR A 441 14.71 -36.09 23.03
CA THR A 441 13.74 -35.47 23.96
C THR A 441 12.29 -35.65 23.49
N SER A 442 11.36 -35.83 24.42
CA SER A 442 9.92 -35.86 24.09
C SER A 442 9.43 -34.45 23.72
N CYS A 443 8.91 -34.26 22.52
CA CYS A 443 8.40 -32.97 22.04
C CYS A 443 7.18 -33.15 21.13
N GLY A 444 6.04 -32.56 21.52
CA GLY A 444 4.77 -32.57 20.78
C GLY A 444 4.30 -31.21 20.27
N ALA A 445 5.10 -30.16 20.43
CA ALA A 445 4.67 -28.77 20.27
C ALA A 445 4.00 -28.47 18.92
N CYS A 446 4.50 -29.08 17.83
CA CYS A 446 3.97 -28.89 16.49
C CYS A 446 2.55 -29.48 16.30
N SER A 447 2.24 -30.57 17.00
CA SER A 447 0.92 -31.22 16.97
C SER A 447 -0.08 -30.47 17.85
N GLU A 448 0.33 -30.06 19.06
CA GLU A 448 -0.51 -29.29 19.99
C GLU A 448 -0.97 -27.94 19.41
N HIS A 449 -0.11 -27.28 18.61
CA HIS A 449 -0.44 -26.01 17.97
C HIS A 449 -1.14 -26.17 16.62
N CYS A 450 -1.42 -27.40 16.17
CA CYS A 450 -2.05 -27.65 14.88
C CYS A 450 -3.58 -27.62 15.00
N PRO A 451 -4.27 -26.56 14.52
CA PRO A 451 -5.73 -26.47 14.66
C PRO A 451 -6.48 -27.53 13.85
N THR A 452 -5.88 -28.05 12.78
CA THR A 452 -6.51 -29.06 11.91
C THR A 452 -6.01 -30.48 12.17
N GLN A 453 -5.14 -30.69 13.18
CA GLN A 453 -4.47 -31.97 13.45
C GLN A 453 -3.74 -32.56 12.21
N ALA A 454 -3.29 -31.70 11.29
CA ALA A 454 -2.45 -32.07 10.15
C ALA A 454 -1.09 -32.65 10.55
N ILE A 455 -0.69 -32.48 11.81
CA ILE A 455 0.51 -33.09 12.38
C ILE A 455 0.06 -33.84 13.64
N ALA A 456 0.22 -35.15 13.62
CA ALA A 456 -0.12 -36.02 14.75
C ALA A 456 1.15 -36.73 15.23
N MET A 457 1.31 -36.86 16.54
CA MET A 457 2.43 -37.59 17.13
C MET A 457 2.17 -39.10 17.03
N VAL A 458 3.05 -39.84 16.36
CA VAL A 458 2.98 -41.31 16.25
C VAL A 458 4.09 -41.96 17.06
N PRO A 459 3.85 -43.15 17.67
CA PRO A 459 4.87 -43.86 18.42
C PRO A 459 6.16 -44.07 17.64
N TYR A 460 7.27 -43.78 18.31
CA TYR A 460 8.64 -43.99 17.88
C TYR A 460 9.40 -44.78 18.98
N LYS A 461 10.68 -45.08 18.71
CA LYS A 461 11.55 -45.86 19.60
C LYS A 461 11.60 -45.29 21.02
N ASP A 462 11.82 -46.19 21.99
CA ASP A 462 12.08 -45.85 23.39
C ASP A 462 11.00 -44.98 24.05
N GLY A 463 9.73 -45.15 23.63
CA GLY A 463 8.58 -44.41 24.16
C GLY A 463 8.48 -42.96 23.66
N LEU A 464 9.36 -42.54 22.75
CA LEU A 464 9.27 -41.24 22.09
C LEU A 464 8.18 -41.27 21.01
N THR A 465 7.76 -40.11 20.54
CA THR A 465 6.82 -39.98 19.42
C THR A 465 7.40 -39.06 18.36
N LEU A 466 7.19 -39.37 17.08
CA LEU A 466 7.58 -38.54 15.96
C LEU A 466 6.37 -37.94 15.26
N PRO A 467 6.47 -36.72 14.71
CA PRO A 467 5.37 -36.11 14.01
C PRO A 467 5.13 -36.79 12.65
N HIS A 468 3.91 -37.25 12.42
CA HIS A 468 3.40 -37.69 11.13
C HIS A 468 2.53 -36.60 10.52
N VAL A 469 2.74 -36.31 9.24
CA VAL A 469 2.10 -35.19 8.54
C VAL A 469 1.03 -35.67 7.56
N ASN A 470 -0.17 -35.10 7.65
CA ASN A 470 -1.21 -35.21 6.63
C ASN A 470 -1.40 -33.85 5.93
N THR A 471 -0.92 -33.74 4.69
CA THR A 471 -0.98 -32.49 3.91
C THR A 471 -2.38 -32.18 3.38
N GLU A 472 -3.29 -33.15 3.32
CA GLU A 472 -4.64 -32.95 2.77
C GLU A 472 -5.53 -32.10 3.69
N ILE A 473 -5.33 -32.19 5.00
CA ILE A 473 -6.07 -31.43 6.03
C ILE A 473 -5.28 -30.20 6.52
N CYS A 474 -4.05 -30.00 6.05
CA CYS A 474 -3.25 -28.84 6.39
C CYS A 474 -3.78 -27.61 5.66
N VAL A 475 -3.90 -26.46 6.34
CA VAL A 475 -4.25 -25.17 5.73
C VAL A 475 -3.04 -24.24 5.53
N GLY A 476 -1.88 -24.63 6.05
CA GLY A 476 -0.66 -23.83 5.99
C GLY A 476 -0.66 -22.62 6.94
N CYS A 477 -1.30 -22.73 8.11
CA CYS A 477 -1.38 -21.63 9.08
C CYS A 477 -0.02 -21.26 9.71
N GLY A 478 0.94 -22.18 9.71
CA GLY A 478 2.31 -21.99 10.21
C GLY A 478 2.46 -22.04 11.73
N GLY A 479 1.44 -22.45 12.49
CA GLY A 479 1.54 -22.63 13.94
C GLY A 479 2.67 -23.59 14.32
N CYS A 480 2.74 -24.72 13.63
CA CYS A 480 3.80 -25.72 13.80
C CYS A 480 5.20 -25.19 13.47
N GLU A 481 5.34 -24.38 12.42
CA GLU A 481 6.62 -23.76 12.03
C GLU A 481 7.04 -22.72 13.09
N TYR A 482 6.11 -21.90 13.56
CA TYR A 482 6.39 -20.85 14.55
C TYR A 482 6.89 -21.43 15.89
N VAL A 483 6.19 -22.43 16.43
CA VAL A 483 6.48 -23.02 17.75
C VAL A 483 7.68 -23.97 17.75
N CYS A 484 8.11 -24.45 16.58
CA CYS A 484 9.19 -25.43 16.49
C CYS A 484 10.46 -24.93 17.19
N PRO A 485 10.98 -25.65 18.21
CA PRO A 485 12.16 -25.23 18.98
C PRO A 485 13.47 -25.50 18.24
N ALA A 486 13.45 -26.33 17.19
CA ALA A 486 14.66 -26.67 16.42
C ALA A 486 15.28 -25.40 15.82
N ARG A 487 16.56 -25.19 16.14
CA ARG A 487 17.43 -24.13 15.61
C ARG A 487 18.73 -24.72 15.09
N PRO A 488 19.39 -24.10 14.10
CA PRO A 488 19.02 -22.88 13.38
C PRO A 488 17.92 -23.11 12.34
N PHE A 489 17.75 -24.34 11.86
CA PHE A 489 16.68 -24.75 10.95
C PHE A 489 15.57 -25.46 11.71
N ARG A 490 14.32 -25.11 11.39
CA ARG A 490 13.14 -25.73 11.99
C ARG A 490 12.96 -27.14 11.42
N ALA A 491 12.39 -28.04 12.21
CA ALA A 491 12.05 -29.39 11.79
C ALA A 491 10.81 -29.43 10.89
N VAL A 492 9.92 -28.46 11.07
CA VAL A 492 8.72 -28.30 10.24
C VAL A 492 8.69 -26.90 9.65
N TYR A 493 8.33 -26.80 8.38
CA TYR A 493 8.09 -25.53 7.72
C TYR A 493 6.89 -25.62 6.77
N ILE A 494 6.29 -24.49 6.46
CA ILE A 494 5.22 -24.40 5.48
C ILE A 494 5.80 -24.01 4.13
N GLU A 495 5.48 -24.82 3.13
CA GLU A 495 5.73 -24.57 1.71
C GLU A 495 4.47 -23.95 1.08
N GLY A 496 4.65 -22.90 0.27
CA GLY A 496 3.53 -22.16 -0.30
C GLY A 496 2.90 -22.88 -1.48
N ASN A 497 1.58 -22.82 -1.61
CA ASN A 497 0.92 -23.25 -2.83
C ASN A 497 0.89 -22.08 -3.85
N PRO A 498 1.42 -22.24 -5.08
CA PRO A 498 1.30 -21.21 -6.13
C PRO A 498 -0.16 -20.84 -6.46
N VAL A 499 -1.05 -21.83 -6.36
CA VAL A 499 -2.51 -21.68 -6.43
C VAL A 499 -3.08 -22.28 -5.15
N GLN A 500 -3.78 -21.48 -4.36
CA GLN A 500 -4.37 -21.94 -3.10
C GLN A 500 -5.39 -23.04 -3.38
N LYS A 501 -5.36 -24.08 -2.55
CA LYS A 501 -6.21 -25.26 -2.68
C LYS A 501 -7.27 -25.25 -1.59
N GLU A 502 -8.21 -26.17 -1.68
CA GLU A 502 -9.16 -26.47 -0.62
C GLU A 502 -8.66 -27.70 0.15
N ALA A 503 -8.47 -27.56 1.45
CA ALA A 503 -8.12 -28.65 2.36
C ALA A 503 -9.36 -29.52 2.62
N LYS A 504 -9.15 -30.80 2.91
CA LYS A 504 -10.22 -31.66 3.39
C LYS A 504 -10.64 -31.19 4.79
N PRO A 505 -11.95 -31.16 5.10
CA PRO A 505 -12.41 -30.86 6.44
C PRO A 505 -11.86 -31.90 7.41
N PHE A 506 -11.34 -31.44 8.54
CA PHE A 506 -11.03 -32.33 9.64
C PHE A 506 -12.35 -32.91 10.17
N LYS A 507 -12.45 -34.23 10.20
CA LYS A 507 -13.54 -34.93 10.89
C LYS A 507 -13.05 -35.24 12.29
N GLU A 508 -13.65 -34.63 13.31
CA GLU A 508 -13.52 -35.13 14.68
C GLU A 508 -13.99 -36.58 14.66
N SER A 509 -13.09 -37.51 14.97
CA SER A 509 -13.48 -38.88 15.31
C SER A 509 -14.39 -38.78 16.53
N GLU A 510 -15.56 -39.44 16.47
CA GLU A 510 -16.55 -39.47 17.54
C GLU A 510 -15.88 -39.56 18.91
N GLU A 511 -16.25 -38.66 19.83
CA GLU A 511 -15.85 -38.74 21.23
C GLU A 511 -16.24 -40.12 21.77
N HIS A 512 -15.29 -41.05 21.79
CA HIS A 512 -15.39 -42.18 22.70
C HIS A 512 -15.29 -41.57 24.10
N LYS A 513 -16.45 -41.30 24.69
CA LYS A 513 -16.60 -41.15 26.14
C LYS A 513 -16.05 -42.44 26.74
N VAL A 514 -14.77 -42.44 27.08
CA VAL A 514 -14.24 -43.40 28.03
C VAL A 514 -14.89 -42.98 29.34
N GLU A 515 -15.93 -43.72 29.76
CA GLU A 515 -16.38 -43.70 31.14
C GLU A 515 -15.15 -44.07 31.97
N ILE A 516 -14.53 -43.07 32.58
CA ILE A 516 -13.52 -43.29 33.60
C ILE A 516 -14.32 -43.73 34.81
N ASP A 517 -14.45 -45.06 34.98
CA ASP A 517 -14.98 -45.64 36.21
C ASP A 517 -14.25 -45.01 37.40
N ASP A 518 -15.05 -44.52 38.34
CA ASP A 518 -14.70 -43.83 39.58
C ASP A 518 -13.20 -43.80 39.93
N PHE A 519 -12.65 -42.59 40.02
CA PHE A 519 -11.47 -42.33 40.84
C PHE A 519 -11.78 -42.78 42.27
N GLY A 520 -11.40 -44.00 42.61
CA GLY A 520 -11.42 -44.53 43.96
C GLY A 520 -10.50 -43.71 44.86
N PHE A 521 -11.08 -42.76 45.57
CA PHE A 521 -10.50 -42.12 46.75
C PHE A 521 -11.24 -42.58 48.00
#